data_AF-M2AMV8-F1
#
_entry.id   AF-M2AMV8-F1
#
_cell.length_a   1.000
_cell.length_b   1.000
_cell.length_c   1.000
_cell.angle_alpha   90.00
_cell.angle_beta   90.00
_cell.angle_gamma   90.00
#
_symmetry.space_group_name_H-M   'P 1'
#
loop_
_entity.id
_entity.type
_entity.pdbx_description
1 polymer ?
#
loop_
_entity_poly.entity_id
_entity_poly.type
_entity_poly.pdbx_seq_one_letter_code
_entity_poly.pdbx_strand_id
1 'polypeptide(L)'
;MKKLITILIFLLVLIPLFAVSYDDNEYQRKSRAYTELAAKAYDEGDYEASIEYSKLAESYAQQSADFIQRMLAKTEAEQEMNKARTRFTWAKANGAEEKYPDAYKTAEEALNAGSIAFDNENYDVAVVCAQRVMDALSVVKGKDDTGLAELPSQYRVRTWRGEKDCLWNIAAKKEVYGNPFMWRKLYEANKDKLPDANNPNWLEPDIILTIPSIKGEKRSGLYDPSKTYKRFK
;
A
#
# COMPACT_ATOMS: atom_id res chain seq x y z
N MET A 1 57.18 -10.33 -4.59
CA MET A 1 56.98 -11.73 -5.06
C MET A 1 55.91 -12.34 -4.17
N LYS A 2 54.70 -12.48 -4.70
CA LYS A 2 54.07 -13.79 -5.02
C LYS A 2 53.50 -14.45 -3.76
N LYS A 3 52.22 -14.26 -3.45
CA LYS A 3 50.99 -14.76 -4.10
C LYS A 3 50.45 -15.91 -3.23
N LEU A 4 49.12 -15.92 -3.05
CA LEU A 4 48.30 -17.00 -2.49
C LEU A 4 48.45 -17.09 -0.96
N ILE A 5 47.45 -16.80 -0.13
CA ILE A 5 46.26 -17.64 0.06
C ILE A 5 45.11 -16.72 0.50
N THR A 6 44.40 -16.19 -0.48
CA THR A 6 42.96 -15.88 -0.35
C THR A 6 42.27 -17.02 -1.09
N ILE A 7 41.08 -17.44 -0.65
CA ILE A 7 40.33 -18.65 -1.08
C ILE A 7 40.58 -19.84 -0.13
N LEU A 8 40.01 -19.77 1.07
CA LEU A 8 39.67 -20.96 1.83
C LEU A 8 38.25 -20.76 2.38
N ILE A 9 37.33 -21.58 1.86
CA ILE A 9 35.96 -21.81 2.34
C ILE A 9 34.96 -20.68 2.02
N PHE A 10 34.66 -20.51 0.73
CA PHE A 10 33.34 -20.01 0.29
C PHE A 10 32.73 -21.04 -0.68
N LEU A 11 32.74 -22.31 -0.27
CA LEU A 11 32.22 -23.41 -1.07
C LEU A 11 31.68 -24.50 -0.15
N LEU A 12 30.52 -24.25 0.47
CA LEU A 12 29.46 -25.25 0.69
C LEU A 12 28.26 -24.66 1.44
N VAL A 13 27.56 -23.70 0.85
CA VAL A 13 26.13 -23.53 1.15
C VAL A 13 25.43 -23.29 -0.19
N LEU A 14 25.56 -24.27 -1.09
CA LEU A 14 24.54 -24.46 -2.12
C LEU A 14 23.41 -25.17 -1.38
N ILE A 15 22.55 -24.43 -0.70
CA ILE A 15 21.25 -24.95 -0.31
C ILE A 15 20.59 -25.25 -1.66
N PRO A 16 20.24 -26.51 -1.98
CA PRO A 16 19.33 -26.73 -3.08
C PRO A 16 18.07 -25.98 -2.68
N LEU A 17 17.83 -24.85 -3.36
CA LEU A 17 16.49 -24.35 -3.57
C LEU A 17 15.80 -25.48 -4.32
N PHE A 18 15.28 -26.46 -3.58
CA PHE A 18 14.22 -27.29 -4.09
C PHE A 18 13.16 -26.29 -4.47
N ALA A 19 13.09 -25.96 -5.77
CA ALA A 19 11.84 -25.54 -6.35
C ALA A 19 10.87 -26.62 -5.88
N VAL A 20 9.94 -26.23 -4.99
CA VAL A 20 8.84 -27.11 -4.59
C VAL A 20 8.08 -27.34 -5.88
N SER A 21 8.48 -28.38 -6.60
CA SER A 21 7.82 -28.79 -7.79
C SER A 21 6.55 -29.47 -7.32
N TYR A 22 5.41 -28.89 -7.66
CA TYR A 22 4.13 -29.57 -7.48
C TYR A 22 4.10 -30.94 -8.19
N ASP A 23 5.07 -31.23 -9.07
CA ASP A 23 5.25 -32.53 -9.74
C ASP A 23 5.79 -33.66 -8.84
N ASP A 24 6.29 -33.39 -7.63
CA ASP A 24 6.74 -34.43 -6.68
C ASP A 24 5.70 -34.67 -5.57
N ASN A 25 4.45 -34.85 -5.99
CA ASN A 25 3.36 -35.24 -5.11
C ASN A 25 3.28 -36.77 -4.98
N GLU A 26 2.89 -37.27 -3.80
CA GLU A 26 2.84 -38.71 -3.51
C GLU A 26 1.96 -39.51 -4.48
N TYR A 27 0.79 -38.98 -4.85
CA TYR A 27 -0.14 -39.57 -5.81
C TYR A 27 0.47 -39.66 -7.21
N GLN A 28 1.26 -38.67 -7.62
CA GLN A 28 1.96 -38.70 -8.91
C GLN A 28 2.99 -39.83 -8.95
N ARG A 29 3.74 -40.05 -7.86
CA ARG A 29 4.68 -41.17 -7.75
C ARG A 29 3.95 -42.52 -7.78
N LYS A 30 2.83 -42.65 -7.06
CA LYS A 30 2.01 -43.86 -7.07
C LYS A 30 1.43 -44.14 -8.45
N SER A 31 0.91 -43.13 -9.14
CA SER A 31 0.39 -43.26 -10.50
C SER A 31 1.46 -43.79 -11.47
N ARG A 32 2.68 -43.23 -11.43
CA ARG A 32 3.81 -43.72 -12.23
C ARG A 32 4.20 -45.15 -11.89
N ALA A 33 4.28 -45.48 -10.59
CA ALA A 33 4.61 -46.84 -10.15
C ALA A 33 3.59 -47.88 -10.64
N TYR A 34 2.29 -47.58 -10.55
CA TYR A 34 1.25 -48.49 -11.08
C TYR A 34 1.22 -48.55 -12.60
N THR A 35 1.60 -47.47 -13.29
CA THR A 35 1.77 -47.47 -14.75
C THR A 35 2.89 -48.42 -15.17
N GLU A 36 4.03 -48.41 -14.45
CA GLU A 36 5.14 -49.33 -14.67
C GLU A 36 4.75 -50.78 -14.38
N LEU A 37 4.00 -51.03 -13.29
CA LEU A 37 3.47 -52.36 -12.97
C LEU A 37 2.48 -52.86 -14.03
N ALA A 38 1.62 -51.99 -14.55
CA ALA A 38 0.67 -52.32 -15.61
C ALA A 38 1.38 -52.73 -16.91
N ALA A 39 2.43 -51.99 -17.29
CA ALA A 39 3.27 -52.30 -18.45
C ALA A 39 3.98 -53.64 -18.27
N LYS A 40 4.56 -53.88 -17.09
CA LYS A 40 5.21 -55.15 -16.77
C LYS A 40 4.24 -56.34 -16.83
N ALA A 41 3.06 -56.21 -16.22
CA ALA A 41 2.04 -57.25 -16.25
C ALA A 41 1.55 -57.54 -17.68
N TYR A 42 1.43 -56.49 -18.52
CA TYR A 42 1.10 -56.64 -19.93
C TYR A 42 2.17 -57.44 -20.69
N ASP A 43 3.44 -57.11 -20.49
CA ASP A 43 4.58 -57.79 -21.11
C ASP A 43 4.71 -59.25 -20.66
N GLU A 44 4.31 -59.55 -19.43
CA GLU A 44 4.25 -60.91 -18.85
C GLU A 44 3.02 -61.71 -19.31
N GLY A 45 2.07 -61.08 -20.03
CA GLY A 45 0.84 -61.70 -20.50
C GLY A 45 -0.28 -61.79 -19.45
N ASP A 46 -0.08 -61.22 -18.27
CA ASP A 46 -1.10 -61.08 -17.22
C ASP A 46 -1.96 -59.84 -17.49
N TYR A 47 -2.85 -59.95 -18.46
CA TYR A 47 -3.74 -58.86 -18.87
C TYR A 47 -4.71 -58.43 -17.78
N GLU A 48 -5.11 -59.34 -16.88
CA GLU A 48 -6.03 -59.02 -15.78
C GLU A 48 -5.35 -58.10 -14.77
N ALA A 49 -4.14 -58.44 -14.33
CA ALA A 49 -3.34 -57.58 -13.46
C ALA A 49 -2.99 -56.24 -14.14
N SER A 50 -2.69 -56.25 -15.44
CA SER A 50 -2.41 -55.04 -16.21
C SER A 50 -3.60 -54.06 -16.20
N ILE A 51 -4.83 -54.56 -16.37
CA ILE A 51 -6.06 -53.74 -16.31
C ILE A 51 -6.24 -53.14 -14.92
N GLU A 52 -6.08 -53.93 -13.86
CA GLU A 52 -6.25 -53.45 -12.47
C GLU A 52 -5.20 -52.39 -12.10
N TYR A 53 -3.93 -52.62 -12.44
CA TYR A 53 -2.88 -51.62 -12.25
C TYR A 53 -3.12 -50.34 -13.06
N SER A 54 -3.66 -50.46 -14.27
CA SER A 54 -4.03 -49.29 -15.07
C SER A 54 -5.13 -48.45 -14.40
N LYS A 55 -6.16 -49.10 -13.83
CA LYS A 55 -7.22 -48.40 -13.07
C LYS A 55 -6.68 -47.70 -11.82
N LEU A 56 -5.78 -48.36 -11.09
CA LEU A 56 -5.12 -47.75 -9.93
C LEU A 56 -4.26 -46.55 -10.35
N ALA A 57 -3.50 -46.67 -11.43
CA ALA A 57 -2.70 -45.58 -11.98
C ALA A 57 -3.57 -44.37 -12.35
N GLU A 58 -4.73 -44.61 -12.97
CA GLU A 58 -5.72 -43.58 -13.31
C GLU A 58 -6.30 -42.91 -12.06
N SER A 59 -6.71 -43.68 -11.06
CA SER A 59 -7.23 -43.15 -9.78
C SER A 59 -6.21 -42.26 -9.06
N TYR A 60 -4.93 -42.67 -9.05
CA TYR A 60 -3.87 -41.85 -8.47
C TYR A 60 -3.52 -40.63 -9.32
N ALA A 61 -3.67 -40.69 -10.64
CA ALA A 61 -3.52 -39.52 -11.50
C ALA A 61 -4.62 -38.48 -11.21
N GLN A 62 -5.87 -38.92 -11.01
CA GLN A 62 -6.97 -38.04 -10.62
C GLN A 62 -6.72 -37.38 -9.24
N GLN A 63 -6.36 -38.17 -8.22
CA GLN A 63 -6.00 -37.65 -6.90
C GLN A 63 -4.82 -36.66 -6.97
N SER A 64 -3.85 -36.92 -7.85
CA SER A 64 -2.74 -36.00 -8.09
C SER A 64 -3.20 -34.68 -8.66
N ALA A 65 -4.09 -34.71 -9.67
CA ALA A 65 -4.66 -33.51 -10.27
C ALA A 65 -5.45 -32.69 -9.24
N ASP A 66 -6.32 -33.31 -8.44
CA ASP A 66 -7.10 -32.64 -7.39
C ASP A 66 -6.20 -31.99 -6.34
N PHE A 67 -5.14 -32.69 -5.92
CA PHE A 67 -4.15 -32.16 -5.00
C PHE A 67 -3.45 -30.92 -5.57
N ILE A 68 -3.01 -30.98 -6.83
CA ILE A 68 -2.34 -29.85 -7.50
C ILE A 68 -3.29 -28.66 -7.59
N GLN A 69 -4.54 -28.87 -8.02
CA GLN A 69 -5.55 -27.80 -8.08
C GLN A 69 -5.76 -27.14 -6.72
N ARG A 70 -5.92 -27.93 -5.67
CA ARG A 70 -6.08 -27.41 -4.31
C ARG A 70 -4.86 -26.61 -3.83
N MET A 71 -3.65 -27.05 -4.16
CA MET A 71 -2.44 -26.32 -3.81
C MET A 71 -2.26 -25.01 -4.60
N LEU A 72 -2.66 -25.00 -5.87
CA LEU A 72 -2.70 -23.79 -6.69
C LEU A 72 -3.71 -22.79 -6.12
N ALA A 73 -4.94 -23.25 -5.83
CA ALA A 73 -5.97 -22.42 -5.21
C ALA A 73 -5.52 -21.85 -3.86
N LYS A 74 -4.85 -22.67 -3.03
CA LYS A 74 -4.26 -22.20 -1.77
C LYS A 74 -3.25 -21.08 -1.99
N THR A 75 -2.34 -21.26 -2.94
CA THR A 75 -1.27 -20.29 -3.25
C THR A 75 -1.87 -18.98 -3.75
N GLU A 76 -2.86 -19.06 -4.64
CA GLU A 76 -3.59 -17.91 -5.15
C GLU A 76 -4.32 -17.17 -4.02
N ALA A 77 -5.10 -17.90 -3.21
CA ALA A 77 -5.83 -17.32 -2.07
C ALA A 77 -4.88 -16.66 -1.07
N GLU A 78 -3.72 -17.26 -0.79
CA GLU A 78 -2.71 -16.67 0.09
C GLU A 78 -2.15 -15.36 -0.49
N GLN A 79 -1.83 -15.33 -1.78
CA GLN A 79 -1.36 -14.12 -2.46
C GLN A 79 -2.40 -13.00 -2.41
N GLU A 80 -3.66 -13.29 -2.78
CA GLU A 80 -4.73 -12.30 -2.80
C GLU A 80 -5.09 -11.80 -1.40
N MET A 81 -5.18 -12.70 -0.41
CA MET A 81 -5.41 -12.32 0.98
C MET A 81 -4.27 -11.46 1.53
N ASN A 82 -3.02 -11.72 1.16
CA ASN A 82 -1.89 -10.88 1.57
C ASN A 82 -1.91 -9.49 0.92
N LYS A 83 -2.31 -9.39 -0.36
CA LYS A 83 -2.56 -8.09 -1.01
C LYS A 83 -3.68 -7.33 -0.31
N ALA A 84 -4.80 -7.99 -0.02
CA ALA A 84 -5.94 -7.41 0.70
C ALA A 84 -5.54 -6.90 2.09
N ARG A 85 -4.79 -7.70 2.87
CA ARG A 85 -4.25 -7.29 4.19
C ARG A 85 -3.36 -6.05 4.06
N THR A 86 -2.50 -6.01 3.05
CA THR A 86 -1.61 -4.86 2.80
C THR A 86 -2.40 -3.61 2.43
N ARG A 87 -3.45 -3.74 1.62
CA ARG A 87 -4.33 -2.62 1.28
C ARG A 87 -5.11 -2.13 2.49
N PHE A 88 -5.57 -3.04 3.34
CA PHE A 88 -6.29 -2.72 4.58
C PHE A 88 -5.40 -1.96 5.58
N THR A 89 -4.17 -2.44 5.82
CA THR A 89 -3.22 -1.74 6.71
C THR A 89 -2.84 -0.37 6.16
N TRP A 90 -2.64 -0.25 4.83
CA TRP A 90 -2.46 1.04 4.18
C TRP A 90 -3.69 1.95 4.40
N ALA A 91 -4.90 1.45 4.22
CA ALA A 91 -6.12 2.25 4.39
C ALA A 91 -6.26 2.76 5.83
N LYS A 92 -5.99 1.91 6.82
CA LYS A 92 -5.94 2.27 8.23
C LYS A 92 -4.95 3.42 8.48
N ALA A 93 -3.71 3.30 7.98
CA ALA A 93 -2.69 4.33 8.11
C ALA A 93 -3.09 5.68 7.47
N ASN A 94 -3.94 5.64 6.45
CA ASN A 94 -4.45 6.84 5.76
C ASN A 94 -5.69 7.46 6.42
N GLY A 95 -6.12 6.92 7.58
CA GLY A 95 -7.28 7.40 8.32
C GLY A 95 -8.60 7.01 7.67
N ALA A 96 -8.66 5.85 7.01
CA ALA A 96 -9.89 5.36 6.41
C ALA A 96 -11.00 5.09 7.44
N GLU A 97 -10.63 4.73 8.68
CA GLU A 97 -11.57 4.55 9.81
C GLU A 97 -12.48 5.77 10.01
N GLU A 98 -11.91 6.98 9.94
CA GLU A 98 -12.65 8.23 10.16
C GLU A 98 -13.25 8.79 8.86
N LYS A 99 -12.50 8.73 7.75
CA LYS A 99 -12.88 9.37 6.48
C LYS A 99 -13.83 8.54 5.62
N TYR A 100 -13.75 7.22 5.76
CA TYR A 100 -14.46 6.25 4.93
C TYR A 100 -15.00 5.09 5.80
N PRO A 101 -15.81 5.36 6.84
CA PRO A 101 -16.20 4.37 7.84
C PRO A 101 -16.93 3.16 7.24
N ASP A 102 -17.86 3.39 6.30
CA ASP A 102 -18.64 2.32 5.66
C ASP A 102 -17.75 1.40 4.81
N ALA A 103 -16.82 1.98 4.05
CA ALA A 103 -15.87 1.25 3.22
C ALA A 103 -14.88 0.47 4.08
N TYR A 104 -14.38 1.08 5.16
CA TYR A 104 -13.46 0.43 6.08
C TYR A 104 -14.11 -0.75 6.81
N LYS A 105 -15.33 -0.58 7.31
CA LYS A 105 -16.10 -1.65 7.95
C LYS A 105 -16.38 -2.81 6.98
N THR A 106 -16.80 -2.49 5.75
CA THR A 106 -17.03 -3.52 4.72
C THR A 106 -15.76 -4.31 4.41
N ALA A 107 -14.61 -3.63 4.35
CA ALA A 107 -13.32 -4.25 4.14
C ALA A 107 -12.90 -5.13 5.33
N GLU A 108 -13.12 -4.68 6.57
CA GLU A 108 -12.81 -5.46 7.77
C GLU A 108 -13.65 -6.76 7.84
N GLU A 109 -14.96 -6.66 7.60
CA GLU A 109 -15.85 -7.81 7.56
C GLU A 109 -15.45 -8.81 6.47
N ALA A 110 -15.12 -8.31 5.27
CA ALA A 110 -14.66 -9.14 4.17
C ALA A 110 -13.30 -9.81 4.47
N LEU A 111 -12.38 -9.12 5.12
CA LEU A 111 -11.08 -9.67 5.51
C LEU A 111 -11.22 -10.79 6.54
N ASN A 112 -12.09 -10.61 7.53
CA ASN A 112 -12.39 -11.63 8.53
C ASN A 112 -13.07 -12.86 7.90
N ALA A 113 -14.08 -12.64 7.06
CA ALA A 113 -14.74 -13.72 6.32
C ALA A 113 -13.75 -14.48 5.41
N GLY A 114 -12.86 -13.77 4.73
CA GLY A 114 -11.82 -14.37 3.89
C GLY A 114 -10.81 -15.20 4.69
N SER A 115 -10.45 -14.75 5.89
CA SER A 115 -9.54 -15.49 6.77
C SER A 115 -10.19 -16.79 7.26
N ILE A 116 -11.46 -16.73 7.68
CA ILE A 116 -12.25 -17.91 8.06
C ILE A 116 -12.40 -18.87 6.88
N ALA A 117 -12.64 -18.35 5.67
CA ALA A 117 -12.75 -19.18 4.47
C ALA A 117 -11.42 -19.88 4.15
N PHE A 118 -10.29 -19.17 4.27
CA PHE A 118 -8.96 -19.73 4.06
C PHE A 118 -8.63 -20.83 5.08
N ASP A 119 -8.95 -20.63 6.37
CA ASP A 119 -8.75 -21.62 7.43
C ASP A 119 -9.62 -22.87 7.23
N ASN A 120 -10.82 -22.70 6.66
CA ASN A 120 -11.70 -23.79 6.26
C ASN A 120 -11.35 -24.38 4.87
N GLU A 121 -10.21 -24.01 4.29
CA GLU A 121 -9.72 -24.48 2.98
C GLU A 121 -10.65 -24.15 1.79
N ASN A 122 -11.60 -23.24 1.99
CA ASN A 122 -12.47 -22.69 0.96
C ASN A 122 -11.75 -21.55 0.23
N TYR A 123 -10.70 -21.90 -0.51
CA TYR A 123 -9.78 -20.94 -1.13
C TYR A 123 -10.47 -20.02 -2.14
N ASP A 124 -11.44 -20.52 -2.92
CA ASP A 124 -12.21 -19.70 -3.86
C ASP A 124 -12.98 -18.57 -3.15
N VAL A 125 -13.57 -18.88 -1.99
CA VAL A 125 -14.30 -17.90 -1.17
C VAL A 125 -13.32 -16.89 -0.57
N ALA A 126 -12.13 -17.34 -0.14
CA ALA A 126 -11.08 -16.44 0.35
C ALA A 126 -10.64 -15.43 -0.71
N VAL A 127 -10.46 -15.85 -1.97
CA VAL A 127 -10.14 -14.96 -3.11
C VAL A 127 -11.25 -13.94 -3.33
N VAL A 128 -12.52 -14.36 -3.35
CA VAL A 128 -13.66 -13.45 -3.52
C VAL A 128 -13.73 -12.42 -2.38
N CYS A 129 -13.48 -12.85 -1.14
CA CYS A 129 -13.39 -11.96 0.01
C CYS A 129 -12.23 -10.97 -0.11
N ALA A 130 -11.05 -11.41 -0.56
CA ALA A 130 -9.91 -10.54 -0.81
C ALA A 130 -10.22 -9.47 -1.87
N GLN A 131 -10.88 -9.86 -2.97
CA GLN A 131 -11.31 -8.91 -4.00
C GLN A 131 -12.30 -7.88 -3.44
N ARG A 132 -13.25 -8.30 -2.61
CA ARG A 132 -14.19 -7.40 -1.95
C ARG A 132 -13.50 -6.38 -1.04
N VAL A 133 -12.40 -6.75 -0.38
CA VAL A 133 -11.56 -5.81 0.38
C VAL A 133 -10.97 -4.75 -0.55
N MET A 134 -10.40 -5.17 -1.68
CA MET A 134 -9.80 -4.25 -2.66
C MET A 134 -10.84 -3.28 -3.24
N ASP A 135 -12.02 -3.79 -3.58
CA ASP A 135 -13.12 -3.01 -4.12
C ASP A 135 -13.66 -2.00 -3.10
N ALA A 136 -13.91 -2.44 -1.86
CA ALA A 136 -14.36 -1.57 -0.79
C ALA A 136 -13.34 -0.45 -0.51
N LEU A 137 -12.04 -0.76 -0.54
CA LEU A 137 -10.97 0.21 -0.27
C LEU A 137 -10.54 1.01 -1.51
N SER A 138 -11.16 0.81 -2.67
CA SER A 138 -10.85 1.58 -3.89
C SER A 138 -11.15 3.07 -3.75
N VAL A 139 -12.14 3.43 -2.91
CA VAL A 139 -12.53 4.82 -2.63
C VAL A 139 -11.57 5.56 -1.69
N VAL A 140 -10.71 4.82 -0.98
CA VAL A 140 -9.80 5.39 0.00
C VAL A 140 -8.67 6.12 -0.71
N LYS A 141 -8.67 7.44 -0.56
CA LYS A 141 -7.59 8.30 -1.01
C LYS A 141 -6.48 8.34 0.03
N GLY A 142 -5.24 8.31 -0.44
CA GLY A 142 -4.09 8.50 0.43
C GLY A 142 -4.20 9.82 1.19
N LYS A 143 -3.70 9.83 2.42
CA LYS A 143 -3.54 11.00 3.27
C LYS A 143 -2.45 11.86 2.64
N ASP A 144 -2.83 12.66 1.63
CA ASP A 144 -2.00 13.64 0.92
C ASP A 144 -0.51 13.50 1.23
N ASP A 145 0.16 12.58 0.53
CA ASP A 145 1.47 11.95 0.80
C ASP A 145 2.68 12.90 0.73
N THR A 146 2.59 14.03 1.39
CA THR A 146 3.66 15.02 1.38
C THR A 146 4.09 15.41 2.80
N GLY A 147 3.33 14.99 3.83
CA GLY A 147 3.51 15.51 5.18
C GLY A 147 3.26 17.02 5.27
N LEU A 148 2.65 17.61 4.23
CA LEU A 148 2.48 19.04 4.12
C LEU A 148 1.22 19.50 4.84
N ALA A 149 1.38 20.46 5.74
CA ALA A 149 0.27 21.15 6.38
C ALA A 149 -0.60 21.88 5.33
N GLU A 150 -1.89 22.05 5.62
CA GLU A 150 -2.73 22.98 4.87
C GLU A 150 -2.16 24.38 4.93
N LEU A 151 -2.30 25.16 3.83
CA LEU A 151 -1.79 26.53 3.76
C LEU A 151 -2.26 27.33 5.00
N PRO A 152 -1.40 28.12 5.65
CA PRO A 152 -1.75 28.85 6.86
C PRO A 152 -2.83 29.89 6.58
N SER A 153 -3.88 29.94 7.41
CA SER A 153 -4.89 31.00 7.34
C SER A 153 -4.49 32.26 8.09
N GLN A 154 -3.45 32.16 8.91
CA GLN A 154 -2.95 33.28 9.71
C GLN A 154 -1.42 33.38 9.64
N TYR A 155 -0.89 34.59 9.74
CA TYR A 155 0.54 34.86 9.81
C TYR A 155 0.83 35.84 10.94
N ARG A 156 1.70 35.45 11.87
CA ARG A 156 2.23 36.35 12.89
C ARG A 156 3.39 37.14 12.30
N VAL A 157 3.23 38.45 12.21
CA VAL A 157 4.29 39.37 11.77
C VAL A 157 5.50 39.21 12.68
N ARG A 158 6.67 39.03 12.08
CA ARG A 158 7.94 38.95 12.79
C ARG A 158 8.70 40.25 12.65
N THR A 159 9.95 40.26 13.09
CA THR A 159 10.72 41.49 13.15
C THR A 159 11.20 41.93 11.76
N TRP A 160 11.17 43.24 11.51
CA TRP A 160 11.79 43.80 10.30
C TRP A 160 13.29 43.54 10.24
N ARG A 161 13.99 43.58 11.38
CA ARG A 161 15.44 43.39 11.46
C ARG A 161 15.88 41.95 11.15
N GLY A 162 15.05 40.94 11.45
CA GLY A 162 15.33 39.55 11.16
C GLY A 162 14.79 39.14 9.79
N GLU A 163 13.49 38.95 9.73
CA GLU A 163 12.79 38.33 8.59
C GLU A 163 12.40 39.32 7.50
N LYS A 164 12.56 40.63 7.76
CA LYS A 164 12.15 41.72 6.86
C LYS A 164 10.68 41.59 6.49
N ASP A 165 9.86 41.25 7.48
CA ASP A 165 8.43 41.09 7.29
C ASP A 165 7.80 42.45 6.98
N CYS A 166 7.34 42.58 5.73
CA CYS A 166 6.42 43.60 5.27
C CYS A 166 5.34 42.89 4.44
N LEU A 167 4.21 43.55 4.19
CA LEU A 167 3.10 42.93 3.44
C LEU A 167 3.53 42.34 2.09
N TRP A 168 4.48 42.99 1.42
CA TRP A 168 5.09 42.52 0.18
C TRP A 168 5.86 41.20 0.36
N ASN A 169 6.76 41.13 1.33
CA ASN A 169 7.58 39.95 1.58
C ASN A 169 6.76 38.80 2.16
N ILE A 170 5.74 39.09 2.97
CA ILE A 170 4.81 38.09 3.49
C ILE A 170 4.01 37.48 2.32
N ALA A 171 3.46 38.30 1.43
CA ALA A 171 2.75 37.82 0.23
C ALA A 171 3.65 36.99 -0.71
N ALA A 172 4.95 37.31 -0.77
CA ALA A 172 5.93 36.60 -1.59
C ALA A 172 6.21 35.17 -1.12
N LYS A 173 5.96 34.83 0.16
CA LYS A 173 6.18 33.48 0.69
C LYS A 173 5.29 32.48 -0.03
N LYS A 174 5.84 31.34 -0.43
CA LYS A 174 5.14 30.31 -1.24
C LYS A 174 3.93 29.72 -0.52
N GLU A 175 4.00 29.71 0.80
CA GLU A 175 3.00 29.23 1.75
C GLU A 175 1.88 30.26 1.97
N VAL A 176 2.08 31.52 1.57
CA VAL A 176 1.05 32.57 1.62
C VAL A 176 0.40 32.68 0.24
N TYR A 177 1.06 33.34 -0.71
CA TYR A 177 0.59 33.47 -2.11
C TYR A 177 1.65 33.16 -3.17
N GLY A 178 2.93 33.10 -2.77
CA GLY A 178 4.06 32.97 -3.72
C GLY A 178 4.17 34.14 -4.69
N ASN A 179 3.46 35.24 -4.43
CA ASN A 179 3.35 36.39 -5.31
C ASN A 179 3.38 37.68 -4.49
N PRO A 180 4.48 38.44 -4.54
CA PRO A 180 4.59 39.70 -3.80
C PRO A 180 3.54 40.74 -4.17
N PHE A 181 3.04 40.75 -5.41
CA PHE A 181 2.02 41.70 -5.88
C PHE A 181 0.65 41.50 -5.20
N MET A 182 0.46 40.39 -4.49
CA MET A 182 -0.76 40.10 -3.71
C MET A 182 -0.79 40.78 -2.32
N TRP A 183 0.21 41.59 -1.98
CA TRP A 183 0.25 42.34 -0.71
C TRP A 183 -1.00 43.19 -0.47
N ARG A 184 -1.61 43.74 -1.54
CA ARG A 184 -2.86 44.53 -1.45
C ARG A 184 -4.02 43.72 -0.88
N LYS A 185 -4.07 42.41 -1.17
CA LYS A 185 -5.09 41.51 -0.62
C LYS A 185 -4.87 41.22 0.86
N LEU A 186 -3.61 41.08 1.29
CA LEU A 186 -3.29 41.02 2.73
C LEU A 186 -3.68 42.32 3.43
N TYR A 187 -3.35 43.47 2.85
CA TYR A 187 -3.69 44.77 3.40
C TYR A 187 -5.21 44.97 3.54
N GLU A 188 -5.96 44.75 2.46
CA GLU A 188 -7.43 44.92 2.44
C GLU A 188 -8.11 44.09 3.53
N ALA A 189 -7.61 42.88 3.78
CA ALA A 189 -8.16 41.96 4.78
C ALA A 189 -7.70 42.23 6.22
N ASN A 190 -6.73 43.13 6.45
CA ASN A 190 -6.14 43.34 7.77
C ASN A 190 -5.88 44.81 8.13
N LYS A 191 -6.31 45.77 7.30
CA LYS A 191 -6.10 47.21 7.52
C LYS A 191 -6.64 47.70 8.87
N ASP A 192 -7.66 47.04 9.39
CA ASP A 192 -8.29 47.26 10.70
C ASP A 192 -7.40 46.83 11.88
N LYS A 193 -6.40 45.98 11.63
CA LYS A 193 -5.46 45.46 12.64
C LYS A 193 -4.12 46.19 12.65
N LEU A 194 -3.89 47.09 11.68
CA LEU A 194 -2.66 47.87 11.60
C LEU A 194 -2.73 49.07 12.54
N PRO A 195 -1.58 49.55 13.07
CA PRO A 195 -1.53 50.75 13.91
C PRO A 195 -2.14 51.99 13.24
N ASP A 196 -1.93 52.13 11.93
CA ASP A 196 -2.58 53.13 11.09
C ASP A 196 -3.20 52.43 9.87
N ALA A 197 -4.54 52.42 9.83
CA ALA A 197 -5.29 51.79 8.76
C ALA A 197 -5.01 52.40 7.38
N ASN A 198 -4.53 53.65 7.28
CA ASN A 198 -4.22 54.33 6.03
C ASN A 198 -2.76 54.17 5.59
N ASN A 199 -1.92 53.57 6.43
CA ASN A 199 -0.50 53.39 6.16
C ASN A 199 -0.13 51.90 6.06
N PRO A 200 -0.13 51.29 4.86
CA PRO A 200 0.21 49.88 4.66
C PRO A 200 1.68 49.55 4.98
N ASN A 201 2.55 50.55 5.12
CA ASN A 201 3.95 50.35 5.46
C ASN A 201 4.19 50.23 6.97
N TRP A 202 3.23 50.68 7.80
CA TRP A 202 3.34 50.55 9.25
C TRP A 202 2.84 49.18 9.70
N LEU A 203 3.78 48.24 9.77
CA LEU A 203 3.55 46.87 10.21
C LEU A 203 4.42 46.54 11.42
N GLU A 204 3.79 46.28 12.56
CA GLU A 204 4.48 45.96 13.83
C GLU A 204 4.58 44.44 14.08
N PRO A 205 5.63 43.98 14.78
CA PRO A 205 5.74 42.59 15.21
C PRO A 205 4.54 42.12 16.05
N ASP A 206 4.28 40.82 16.03
CA ASP A 206 3.20 40.12 16.76
C ASP A 206 1.76 40.38 16.28
N ILE A 207 1.55 41.27 15.31
CA ILE A 207 0.25 41.39 14.62
C ILE A 207 -0.08 40.07 13.90
N ILE A 208 -1.29 39.55 14.12
CA ILE A 208 -1.78 38.35 13.44
C ILE A 208 -2.61 38.74 12.21
N LEU A 209 -1.99 38.58 11.05
CA LEU A 209 -2.64 38.79 9.76
C LEU A 209 -3.48 37.57 9.39
N THR A 210 -4.68 37.81 8.87
CA THR A 210 -5.52 36.83 8.20
C THR A 210 -5.12 36.76 6.74
N ILE A 211 -4.88 35.55 6.23
CA ILE A 211 -4.54 35.30 4.82
C ILE A 211 -5.82 34.84 4.11
N PRO A 212 -6.54 35.72 3.37
CA PRO A 212 -7.76 35.34 2.68
C PRO A 212 -7.47 34.35 1.54
N SER A 213 -8.45 33.46 1.27
CA SER A 213 -8.45 32.56 0.10
C SER A 213 -8.69 33.35 -1.19
N ILE A 214 -7.87 33.12 -2.22
CA ILE A 214 -7.95 33.86 -3.50
C ILE A 214 -8.51 32.97 -4.62
N LYS A 215 -8.19 31.68 -4.63
CA LYS A 215 -8.61 30.68 -5.62
C LYS A 215 -9.51 29.59 -5.04
N GLY A 216 -10.06 29.78 -3.84
CA GLY A 216 -10.88 28.78 -3.15
C GLY A 216 -10.06 27.68 -2.45
N GLU A 217 -8.76 27.89 -2.30
CA GLU A 217 -7.88 27.03 -1.49
C GLU A 217 -8.33 26.99 -0.03
N LYS A 218 -8.22 25.81 0.57
CA LYS A 218 -8.40 25.64 2.01
C LYS A 218 -7.18 26.17 2.74
N ARG A 219 -7.42 27.01 3.74
CA ARG A 219 -6.40 27.51 4.66
C ARG A 219 -6.79 27.27 6.09
N SER A 220 -5.85 26.84 6.93
CA SER A 220 -6.08 26.63 8.35
C SER A 220 -4.81 26.84 9.18
N GLY A 221 -4.99 27.27 10.42
CA GLY A 221 -3.92 27.44 11.39
C GLY A 221 -3.00 28.63 11.18
N LEU A 222 -2.10 28.81 12.14
CA LEU A 222 -1.04 29.82 12.12
C LEU A 222 0.17 29.30 11.34
N TYR A 223 0.78 30.19 10.54
CA TYR A 223 2.03 29.90 9.85
C TYR A 223 3.15 29.57 10.84
N ASP A 224 3.79 28.43 10.60
CA ASP A 224 4.88 27.86 11.38
C ASP A 224 6.05 27.59 10.41
N PRO A 225 7.20 28.26 10.58
CA PRO A 225 8.34 28.10 9.68
C PRO A 225 8.97 26.71 9.73
N SER A 226 8.68 25.90 10.76
CA SER A 226 9.18 24.52 10.87
C SER A 226 8.35 23.53 10.04
N LYS A 227 7.16 23.94 9.58
CA LYS A 227 6.26 23.10 8.79
C LYS A 227 6.43 23.35 7.31
N THR A 228 6.31 22.27 6.55
CA THR A 228 6.20 22.33 5.10
C THR A 228 4.72 22.33 4.72
N TYR A 229 4.34 23.16 3.76
CA TYR A 229 2.93 23.41 3.42
C TYR A 229 2.57 22.97 2.01
N LYS A 230 1.29 22.63 1.81
CA LYS A 230 0.75 22.27 0.50
C LYS A 230 1.03 23.42 -0.45
N ARG A 231 1.49 23.13 -1.67
CA ARG A 231 1.75 24.19 -2.65
C ARG A 231 0.45 24.90 -3.01
N PHE A 232 0.50 26.23 -2.99
CA PHE A 232 -0.53 27.07 -3.59
C PHE A 232 -0.56 26.77 -5.10
N LYS A 233 -1.66 26.18 -5.59
CA LYS A 233 -1.90 25.84 -7.01
C LYS A 233 -2.56 27.01 -7.72
#